data_AF-A0A1I1SBF6-F1
#
_entry.id   AF-A0A1I1SBF6-F1
#
_cell.length_a   1.000
_cell.length_b   1.000
_cell.length_c   1.000
_cell.angle_alpha   90.00
_cell.angle_beta   90.00
_cell.angle_gamma   90.00
#
_symmetry.space_group_name_H-M   'P 1'
#
loop_
_entity.id
_entity.type
_entity.pdbx_description
1 polymer ?
#
loop_
_entity_poly.entity_id
_entity_poly.type
_entity_poly.pdbx_seq_one_letter_code
_entity_poly.pdbx_strand_id
1 'polypeptide(L)'
;MLSYLRTGATLVAVVALSGCTNTSAPATPLPAPADCGASELQGKIGEPVKGSTADDAEVGGVLVASKGDVRVIAPGQAVIQNFSEARLNLETDAAGNLVRVSCG
;
A
#
# COMPACT_ATOMS: atom_id res chain seq x y z
N MET A 1 -21.01 57.65 43.17
CA MET A 1 -20.08 57.49 44.31
C MET A 1 -20.03 55.99 44.56
N LEU A 2 -19.14 55.17 44.00
CA LEU A 2 -17.70 55.18 43.67
C LEU A 2 -17.58 54.46 42.30
N SER A 3 -16.94 54.98 41.24
CA SER A 3 -15.52 55.30 41.07
C SER A 3 -14.56 54.14 41.37
N TYR A 4 -13.53 54.01 40.54
CA TYR A 4 -12.35 53.14 40.62
C TYR A 4 -12.44 51.83 39.83
N LEU A 5 -12.10 51.85 38.54
CA LEU A 5 -10.71 51.90 38.03
C LEU A 5 -9.91 50.72 38.58
N ARG A 6 -9.96 49.57 37.88
CA ARG A 6 -8.98 48.49 38.03
C ARG A 6 -8.19 48.36 36.73
N THR A 7 -7.40 49.39 36.50
CA THR A 7 -6.25 49.36 35.60
C THR A 7 -5.22 48.38 36.16
N GLY A 8 -4.66 47.54 35.29
CA GLY A 8 -3.31 47.02 35.46
C GLY A 8 -3.15 45.79 36.33
N ALA A 9 -3.27 44.60 35.74
CA ALA A 9 -2.51 43.42 36.15
C ALA A 9 -2.61 42.30 35.09
N THR A 10 -2.24 42.57 33.84
CA THR A 10 -1.92 41.51 32.87
C THR A 10 -0.42 41.50 32.64
N LEU A 11 0.33 41.34 33.74
CA LEU A 11 1.76 41.06 33.71
C LEU A 11 1.92 39.53 33.76
N VAL A 12 2.64 39.00 32.77
CA VAL A 12 3.39 37.73 32.80
C VAL A 12 2.58 36.43 32.80
N ALA A 13 2.50 35.80 31.62
CA ALA A 13 2.50 34.35 31.47
C ALA A 13 2.95 33.94 30.06
N VAL A 14 4.19 34.28 29.67
CA VAL A 14 4.78 33.92 28.35
C VAL A 14 5.84 32.81 28.47
N VAL A 15 5.94 32.10 29.59
CA VAL A 15 7.07 31.17 29.80
C VAL A 15 6.58 29.79 30.26
N ALA A 16 6.10 28.97 29.32
CA ALA A 16 5.98 27.51 29.54
C ALA A 16 5.84 26.67 28.26
N LEU A 17 6.38 27.07 27.11
CA LEU A 17 6.53 26.15 25.97
C LEU A 17 7.95 25.57 25.94
N SER A 18 8.32 24.85 26.99
CA SER A 18 9.45 23.91 26.90
C SER A 18 8.99 22.73 26.06
N GLY A 19 9.30 22.78 24.76
CA GLY A 19 8.91 21.77 23.79
C GLY A 19 9.49 20.39 24.12
N CYS A 20 8.67 19.36 23.97
CA CYS A 20 9.11 17.97 23.99
C CYS A 20 10.09 17.73 22.85
N THR A 21 11.37 17.45 23.17
CA THR A 21 12.31 16.99 22.15
C THR A 21 12.08 15.50 21.94
N ASN A 22 11.46 15.11 20.83
CA ASN A 22 11.42 13.72 20.41
C ASN A 22 12.82 13.33 19.88
N THR A 23 13.69 12.85 20.76
CA THR A 23 14.87 12.09 20.31
C THR A 23 14.36 10.75 19.79
N SER A 24 14.22 10.62 18.48
CA SER A 24 13.97 9.33 17.84
C SER A 24 15.24 8.49 17.94
N ALA A 25 15.13 7.30 18.52
CA ALA A 25 16.16 6.28 18.44
C ALA A 25 16.41 5.89 16.97
N PRO A 26 17.62 5.43 16.60
CA PRO A 26 17.87 4.89 15.27
C PRO A 26 16.87 3.77 14.98
N ALA A 27 16.08 3.93 13.93
CA ALA A 27 15.14 2.89 13.51
C ALA A 27 15.93 1.70 12.97
N THR A 28 15.76 0.53 13.60
CA THR A 28 16.12 -0.74 12.97
C THR A 28 15.28 -0.92 11.71
N PRO A 29 15.87 -1.25 10.54
CA PRO A 29 15.10 -1.53 9.34
C PRO A 29 14.12 -2.68 9.62
N LEU A 30 12.83 -2.46 9.41
CA LEU A 30 11.87 -3.56 9.39
C LEU A 30 12.15 -4.45 8.17
N PRO A 31 11.88 -5.77 8.26
CA PRO A 31 11.87 -6.63 7.09
C PRO A 31 10.96 -6.03 6.03
N ALA A 32 11.37 -6.10 4.76
CA ALA A 32 10.51 -5.71 3.65
C ALA A 32 9.20 -6.52 3.73
N PRO A 33 8.03 -5.91 3.44
CA PRO A 33 6.77 -6.64 3.38
C PRO A 33 6.91 -7.87 2.49
N ALA A 34 6.34 -9.00 2.91
CA ALA A 34 6.37 -10.22 2.11
C ALA A 34 5.58 -10.00 0.82
N ASP A 35 6.27 -9.92 -0.32
CA ASP A 35 5.64 -9.78 -1.64
C ASP A 35 4.87 -11.06 -2.03
N CYS A 36 3.65 -10.94 -2.54
CA CYS A 36 2.82 -12.09 -2.97
C CYS A 36 3.30 -12.74 -4.29
N GLY A 37 4.43 -12.29 -4.84
CA GLY A 37 4.96 -12.64 -6.16
C GLY A 37 4.80 -11.50 -7.19
N ALA A 38 4.32 -10.33 -6.77
CA ALA A 38 4.01 -9.22 -7.69
C ALA A 38 5.26 -8.50 -8.21
N SER A 39 6.35 -8.48 -7.45
CA SER A 39 7.58 -7.78 -7.81
C SER A 39 8.28 -8.43 -9.01
N GLU A 40 8.26 -9.76 -9.08
CA GLU A 40 8.88 -10.54 -10.17
C GLU A 40 8.21 -10.32 -11.53
N LEU A 41 6.96 -9.85 -11.53
CA LEU A 41 6.16 -9.66 -12.75
C LEU A 41 6.10 -8.21 -13.22
N GLN A 42 6.66 -7.25 -12.47
CA GLN A 42 6.64 -5.83 -12.87
C GLN A 42 7.32 -5.59 -14.23
N GLY A 43 8.35 -6.38 -14.56
CA GLY A 43 9.03 -6.32 -15.86
C GLY A 43 8.29 -7.01 -17.01
N LYS A 44 7.11 -7.58 -16.77
CA LYS A 44 6.35 -8.38 -17.76
C LYS A 44 5.04 -7.71 -18.17
N ILE A 45 4.84 -6.43 -17.83
CA ILE A 45 3.70 -5.66 -18.34
C ILE A 45 3.74 -5.65 -19.87
N GLY A 46 2.61 -5.95 -20.50
CA GLY A 46 2.46 -6.11 -21.94
C GLY A 46 2.63 -7.54 -22.45
N GLU A 47 3.08 -8.48 -21.61
CA GLU A 47 3.20 -9.89 -21.98
C GLU A 47 1.85 -10.63 -21.85
N PRO A 48 1.62 -11.69 -22.65
CA PRO A 48 0.39 -12.47 -22.58
C PRO A 48 0.30 -13.24 -21.25
N VAL A 49 -0.90 -13.23 -20.66
CA VAL A 49 -1.25 -14.05 -19.49
C VAL A 49 -1.97 -15.31 -19.94
N LYS A 50 -1.59 -16.46 -19.38
CA LYS A 50 -2.27 -17.75 -19.57
C LYS A 50 -2.54 -18.40 -18.22
N GLY A 51 -3.50 -19.32 -18.18
CA GLY A 51 -3.94 -19.96 -16.93
C GLY A 51 -4.73 -19.01 -16.05
N SER A 52 -5.20 -19.50 -14.90
CA SER A 52 -6.01 -18.69 -13.97
C SER A 52 -5.83 -19.05 -12.50
N THR A 53 -4.99 -20.05 -12.20
CA THR A 53 -4.71 -20.56 -10.86
C THR A 53 -3.22 -20.47 -10.56
N ALA A 54 -2.84 -20.73 -9.30
CA ALA A 54 -1.43 -20.71 -8.91
C ALA A 54 -0.60 -21.81 -9.60
N ASP A 55 -1.22 -22.92 -10.01
CA ASP A 55 -0.52 -24.06 -10.60
C ASP A 55 -0.25 -23.91 -12.11
N ASP A 56 -1.04 -23.08 -12.81
CA ASP A 56 -1.03 -22.99 -14.27
C ASP A 56 -0.84 -21.56 -14.82
N ALA A 57 -0.86 -20.54 -13.96
CA ALA A 57 -0.70 -19.17 -14.42
C ALA A 57 0.71 -18.94 -14.99
N GLU A 58 0.77 -18.37 -16.18
CA GLU A 58 1.99 -17.97 -16.87
C GLU A 58 1.89 -16.53 -17.37
N VAL A 59 3.01 -15.80 -17.31
CA VAL A 59 3.14 -14.46 -17.91
C VAL A 59 4.35 -14.43 -18.82
N GLY A 60 4.11 -14.24 -20.12
CA GLY A 60 5.16 -14.28 -21.15
C GLY A 60 5.87 -15.64 -21.20
N GLY A 61 5.12 -16.73 -20.99
CA GLY A 61 5.64 -18.11 -21.00
C GLY A 61 6.47 -18.50 -19.77
N VAL A 62 6.40 -17.74 -18.68
CA VAL A 62 7.05 -18.05 -17.41
C VAL A 62 5.98 -18.30 -16.36
N LEU A 63 6.07 -19.44 -15.66
CA LEU A 63 5.18 -19.77 -14.55
C LEU A 63 5.24 -18.72 -13.45
N VAL A 64 4.06 -18.37 -12.95
CA VAL A 64 3.88 -17.40 -11.89
C VAL A 64 4.16 -18.06 -10.54
N ALA A 65 5.13 -17.51 -9.80
CA ALA A 65 5.40 -17.93 -8.44
C ALA A 65 4.60 -17.07 -7.45
N SER A 66 3.40 -17.52 -7.09
CA SER A 66 2.58 -16.86 -6.06
C SER A 66 2.78 -17.48 -4.68
N LYS A 67 2.57 -16.68 -3.63
CA LYS A 67 2.51 -17.16 -2.23
C LYS A 67 1.13 -17.67 -1.82
N GLY A 68 0.13 -17.52 -2.67
CA GLY A 68 -1.24 -17.92 -2.43
C GLY A 68 -1.99 -18.09 -3.74
N ASP A 69 -3.26 -17.72 -3.74
CA ASP A 69 -4.09 -17.81 -4.94
C ASP A 69 -3.62 -16.82 -6.02
N VAL A 70 -3.77 -17.22 -7.28
CA VAL A 70 -3.65 -16.31 -8.42
C VAL A 70 -5.05 -15.99 -8.93
N ARG A 71 -5.28 -14.73 -9.26
CA ARG A 71 -6.53 -14.27 -9.88
C ARG A 71 -6.25 -13.42 -11.10
N VAL A 72 -6.69 -13.90 -12.25
CA VAL A 72 -6.68 -13.13 -13.50
C VAL A 72 -7.98 -12.33 -13.62
N ILE A 73 -7.86 -11.03 -13.92
CA ILE A 73 -8.97 -10.08 -13.98
C ILE A 73 -9.00 -9.43 -15.36
N ALA A 74 -10.00 -9.78 -16.17
CA ALA A 74 -10.22 -9.17 -17.48
C ALA A 74 -10.93 -7.81 -17.37
N PRO A 75 -10.88 -6.95 -18.41
CA PRO A 75 -11.60 -5.69 -18.42
C PRO A 75 -13.10 -5.88 -18.21
N GLY A 76 -13.67 -5.12 -17.26
CA GLY A 76 -15.10 -5.18 -16.93
C GLY A 76 -15.53 -6.40 -16.10
N GLN A 77 -14.60 -7.30 -15.76
CA GLN A 77 -14.88 -8.43 -14.87
C GLN A 77 -15.20 -7.93 -13.46
N ALA A 78 -16.42 -8.18 -13.00
CA ALA A 78 -16.81 -7.90 -11.64
C ALA A 78 -16.07 -8.84 -10.68
N VAL A 79 -15.44 -8.28 -9.65
CA VAL A 79 -14.75 -9.02 -8.59
C VAL A 79 -15.18 -8.51 -7.22
N ILE A 80 -15.15 -9.41 -6.23
CA ILE A 80 -15.37 -9.03 -4.83
C ILE A 80 -14.04 -8.57 -4.23
N GLN A 81 -14.04 -7.36 -3.66
CA GLN A 81 -12.88 -6.73 -3.00
C GLN A 81 -12.64 -7.30 -1.59
N ASN A 82 -12.49 -8.62 -1.48
CA ASN A 82 -12.13 -9.29 -0.24
C ASN A 82 -10.60 -9.43 -0.16
N PHE A 83 -9.95 -8.56 0.60
CA PHE A 83 -8.49 -8.46 0.65
C PHE A 83 -7.80 -9.76 1.11
N SER A 84 -6.72 -10.17 0.43
CA SER A 84 -5.82 -11.25 0.85
C SER A 84 -4.38 -10.90 0.52
N GLU A 85 -3.54 -10.76 1.54
CA GLU A 85 -2.11 -10.40 1.38
C GLU A 85 -1.33 -11.40 0.52
N ALA A 86 -1.70 -12.67 0.57
CA ALA A 86 -1.01 -13.73 -0.17
C ALA A 86 -1.49 -13.85 -1.63
N ARG A 87 -2.63 -13.24 -1.99
CA ARG A 87 -3.22 -13.38 -3.33
C ARG A 87 -2.54 -12.44 -4.31
N LEU A 88 -2.19 -13.00 -5.47
CA LEU A 88 -1.64 -12.27 -6.61
C LEU A 88 -2.74 -12.00 -7.64
N ASN A 89 -3.00 -10.74 -7.94
CA ASN A 89 -3.91 -10.32 -9.01
C ASN A 89 -3.12 -9.95 -10.26
N LEU A 90 -3.57 -10.48 -11.40
CA LEU A 90 -3.07 -10.19 -12.73
C LEU A 90 -4.21 -9.54 -13.53
N GLU A 91 -4.17 -8.22 -13.70
CA GLU A 91 -5.15 -7.53 -14.54
C GLU A 91 -4.67 -7.55 -15.99
N THR A 92 -5.57 -7.84 -16.92
CA THR A 92 -5.26 -7.89 -18.35
C THR A 92 -5.97 -6.82 -19.15
N ASP A 93 -5.44 -6.50 -20.33
CA ASP A 93 -6.17 -5.79 -21.37
C ASP A 93 -7.18 -6.71 -22.10
N ALA A 94 -7.87 -6.17 -23.11
CA ALA A 94 -8.84 -6.92 -23.91
C ALA A 94 -8.19 -8.00 -24.81
N ALA A 95 -6.88 -7.94 -25.04
CA ALA A 95 -6.12 -8.93 -25.77
C ALA A 95 -5.51 -10.01 -24.85
N GLY A 96 -5.69 -9.90 -23.52
CA GLY A 96 -5.16 -10.84 -22.53
C GLY A 96 -3.72 -10.54 -22.11
N ASN A 97 -3.18 -9.35 -22.41
CA ASN A 97 -1.85 -8.96 -21.97
C ASN A 97 -1.91 -8.32 -20.59
N LEU A 98 -0.88 -8.58 -19.78
CA LEU A 98 -0.77 -8.07 -18.43
C LEU A 98 -0.66 -6.54 -18.42
N VAL A 99 -1.54 -5.84 -17.68
CA VAL A 99 -1.51 -4.37 -17.53
C VAL A 99 -1.25 -3.91 -16.10
N ARG A 100 -1.53 -4.77 -15.11
CA ARG A 100 -1.23 -4.51 -13.70
C ARG A 100 -1.01 -5.80 -12.94
N VAL A 101 -0.08 -5.74 -12.00
CA VAL A 101 0.14 -6.78 -10.99
C VAL A 101 -0.03 -6.18 -9.61
N SER A 102 -0.77 -6.83 -8.73
CA SER A 102 -0.98 -6.34 -7.36
C SER A 102 -1.23 -7.47 -6.36
N CYS A 103 -0.85 -7.24 -5.11
CA CYS A 103 -1.24 -8.10 -4.00
C CYS A 103 -2.55 -7.63 -3.40
N GLY A 104 -3.47 -8.55 -3.12
CA GLY A 104 -4.70 -8.23 -2.40
C GLY A 104 -5.92 -9.02 -2.78
#